data_AF-A0A653DTW7-F1
#
_entry.id   AF-A0A653DTW7-F1
#
_cell.length_a   1.000
_cell.length_b   1.000
_cell.length_c   1.000
_cell.angle_alpha   90.00
_cell.angle_beta   90.00
_cell.angle_gamma   90.00
#
_symmetry.space_group_name_H-M   'P 1'
#
loop_
_entity.id
_entity.type
_entity.pdbx_description
1 polymer ?
#
loop_
_entity_poly.entity_id
_entity_poly.type
_entity_poly.pdbx_seq_one_letter_code
_entity_poly.pdbx_strand_id
1 'polypeptide(L)'
;MQWRAFRKRQGETVASKWEINCYCMLPLRTVSRVWGWIADIELPKFLRPIVYGLYSNTFGVNISEAQPEEFTHYPSLSEFFARPLKDGVRVIDNDCCMVSPCDGTVLHFGTVDTEHVEQVKGVTYSLKNFLGEQSWKKGDSNANNYRHSLLHKPDVGNTLYQCVIYLAPGDYHR
;
A
#
# COMPACT_ATOMS: atom_id res chain seq x y z
N MET A 1 -22.76 -1.97 -1.57
CA MET A 1 -23.39 -0.73 -1.05
C MET A 1 -23.46 -0.78 0.48
N GLN A 2 -22.35 -0.63 1.22
CA GLN A 2 -22.38 -0.73 2.70
C GLN A 2 -21.59 0.35 3.45
N TRP A 3 -21.07 1.38 2.77
CA TRP A 3 -20.24 2.41 3.41
C TRP A 3 -20.99 3.67 3.87
N ARG A 4 -22.33 3.68 3.83
CA ARG A 4 -23.15 4.87 4.18
C ARG A 4 -23.41 5.06 5.69
N ALA A 5 -23.00 4.14 6.56
CA ALA A 5 -23.42 4.12 7.96
C ALA A 5 -22.46 4.77 8.97
N PHE A 6 -21.27 5.24 8.58
CA PHE A 6 -20.34 5.87 9.54
C PHE A 6 -20.53 7.39 9.59
N ARG A 7 -21.67 7.82 10.15
CA ARG A 7 -22.02 9.23 10.32
C ARG A 7 -22.29 9.57 11.78
N LYS A 8 -21.29 9.42 12.66
CA LYS A 8 -21.25 10.13 13.96
C LYS A 8 -19.88 10.01 14.64
N ARG A 9 -19.02 11.01 14.40
CA ARG A 9 -18.05 11.57 15.37
C ARG A 9 -17.44 12.81 14.71
N GLN A 10 -17.82 13.98 15.22
CA GLN A 10 -17.22 15.26 14.86
C GLN A 10 -15.81 15.30 15.46
N GLY A 11 -14.80 14.95 14.67
CA GLY A 11 -13.46 15.52 14.79
C GLY A 11 -13.30 16.55 13.67
N GLU A 12 -12.42 17.54 13.86
CA GLU A 12 -12.11 18.58 12.87
C GLU A 12 -11.99 17.95 11.47
N THR A 13 -12.90 18.30 10.58
CA THR A 13 -12.93 17.70 9.25
C THR A 13 -11.75 18.26 8.47
N VAL A 14 -10.75 17.41 8.21
CA VAL A 14 -9.57 17.71 7.38
C VAL A 14 -9.96 18.27 6.00
N ALA A 15 -11.17 17.98 5.53
CA ALA A 15 -11.71 18.41 4.24
C ALA A 15 -13.14 18.97 4.38
N SER A 16 -13.52 19.89 3.50
CA SER A 16 -14.84 20.51 3.49
C SER A 16 -15.93 19.51 3.07
N LYS A 17 -17.18 19.73 3.53
CA LYS A 17 -18.31 18.85 3.22
C LYS A 17 -18.57 18.70 1.71
N TRP A 18 -18.29 19.75 0.93
CA TRP A 18 -18.45 19.72 -0.53
C TRP A 18 -17.33 18.90 -1.19
N GLU A 19 -16.09 18.99 -0.71
CA GLU A 19 -14.95 18.20 -1.20
C GLU A 19 -15.20 16.71 -1.00
N ILE A 20 -15.69 16.34 0.19
CA ILE A 20 -16.07 14.97 0.52
C ILE A 20 -17.18 14.48 -0.43
N ASN A 21 -18.19 15.33 -0.68
CA ASN A 21 -19.30 14.96 -1.55
C ASN A 21 -18.85 14.79 -3.01
N CYS A 22 -18.00 15.68 -3.52
CA CYS A 22 -17.38 15.56 -4.83
C CYS A 22 -16.56 14.26 -4.93
N TYR A 23 -15.73 13.97 -3.93
CA TYR A 23 -14.95 12.73 -3.88
C TYR A 23 -15.84 11.48 -3.90
N CYS A 24 -16.96 11.50 -3.16
CA CYS A 24 -17.93 10.41 -3.15
C CYS A 24 -18.71 10.22 -4.46
N MET A 25 -18.86 11.28 -5.26
CA MET A 25 -19.53 11.21 -6.57
C MET A 25 -18.60 10.73 -7.68
N LEU A 26 -17.28 10.84 -7.50
CA LEU A 26 -16.33 10.34 -8.50
C LEU A 26 -16.46 8.81 -8.64
N PRO A 27 -16.63 8.28 -9.86
CA PRO A 27 -16.69 6.83 -10.11
C PRO A 27 -15.28 6.23 -10.03
N LEU A 28 -14.64 6.29 -8.85
CA LEU A 28 -13.24 5.92 -8.62
C LEU A 28 -12.91 4.52 -9.12
N ARG A 29 -13.84 3.57 -9.01
CA ARG A 29 -13.67 2.20 -9.54
C ARG A 29 -13.55 2.19 -11.07
N THR A 30 -14.38 2.94 -11.77
CA THR A 30 -14.35 3.02 -13.23
C THR A 30 -13.10 3.74 -13.69
N VAL A 31 -12.76 4.87 -13.05
CA VAL A 31 -11.53 5.63 -13.34
C VAL A 31 -10.30 4.75 -13.14
N SER A 32 -10.22 4.01 -12.04
CA SER A 32 -9.12 3.09 -11.76
C SER A 32 -8.99 1.98 -12.82
N ARG A 33 -10.12 1.40 -13.28
CA ARG A 33 -10.11 0.39 -14.34
C ARG A 33 -9.68 0.95 -15.69
N VAL A 34 -10.15 2.14 -16.04
CA VAL A 34 -9.76 2.84 -17.27
C VAL A 34 -8.28 3.20 -17.21
N TRP A 35 -7.79 3.68 -16.06
CA TRP A 35 -6.38 3.99 -15.87
C TRP A 35 -5.48 2.75 -16.00
N GLY A 36 -5.88 1.62 -15.39
CA GLY A 36 -5.18 0.35 -15.57
C GLY A 36 -5.14 -0.07 -17.04
N TRP A 37 -6.29 -0.01 -17.73
CA TRP A 37 -6.34 -0.31 -19.16
C TRP A 37 -5.43 0.61 -20.00
N ILE A 38 -5.41 1.91 -19.72
CA ILE A 38 -4.51 2.87 -20.40
C ILE A 38 -3.05 2.56 -20.08
N ALA A 39 -2.72 2.23 -18.83
CA ALA A 39 -1.36 1.92 -18.41
C ALA A 39 -0.83 0.62 -19.05
N ASP A 40 -1.73 -0.31 -19.39
CA ASP A 40 -1.42 -1.57 -20.10
C ASP A 40 -1.34 -1.41 -21.62
N ILE A 41 -1.66 -0.24 -22.19
CA ILE A 41 -1.50 0.00 -23.64
C ILE A 41 -0.01 0.00 -24.00
N GLU A 42 0.33 -0.78 -25.03
CA GLU A 42 1.68 -0.78 -25.58
C GLU A 42 1.96 0.53 -26.31
N LEU A 43 2.98 1.25 -25.85
CA LEU A 43 3.43 2.50 -26.46
C LEU A 43 4.40 2.20 -27.62
N PRO A 44 4.31 2.94 -28.73
CA PRO A 44 5.33 2.92 -29.78
C PRO A 44 6.72 3.24 -29.23
N LYS A 45 7.76 2.57 -29.75
CA LYS A 45 9.14 2.66 -29.22
C LYS A 45 9.70 4.09 -29.16
N PHE A 46 9.27 4.98 -30.05
CA PHE A 46 9.73 6.37 -30.06
C PHE A 46 9.06 7.24 -28.97
N LEU A 47 7.88 6.87 -28.48
CA LEU A 47 7.19 7.59 -27.39
C LEU A 47 7.66 7.14 -26.00
N ARG A 48 8.15 5.91 -25.86
CA ARG A 48 8.59 5.33 -24.59
C ARG A 48 9.61 6.21 -23.84
N PRO A 49 10.71 6.69 -24.45
CA PRO A 49 11.68 7.52 -23.74
C PRO A 49 11.11 8.87 -23.30
N ILE A 50 10.17 9.43 -24.07
CA ILE A 50 9.52 10.70 -23.73
C ILE A 50 8.59 10.50 -22.53
N VAL A 51 7.71 9.50 -22.60
CA VAL A 51 6.72 9.24 -21.55
C VAL A 51 7.38 8.78 -20.26
N TYR A 52 8.26 7.78 -20.33
CA TYR A 52 8.94 7.24 -19.15
C TYR A 52 10.02 8.18 -18.62
N GLY A 53 10.67 8.98 -19.49
CA GLY A 53 11.58 10.03 -19.07
C GLY A 53 10.87 11.14 -18.29
N LEU A 54 9.71 11.60 -18.78
CA LEU A 54 8.85 12.54 -18.05
C LEU A 54 8.43 11.95 -16.70
N TYR A 55 7.94 10.70 -16.69
CA TYR A 55 7.55 10.01 -15.47
C TYR A 55 8.70 9.92 -14.47
N SER A 56 9.88 9.50 -14.94
CA SER A 56 11.07 9.33 -14.10
C SER A 56 11.52 10.64 -13.49
N ASN A 57 11.46 11.73 -14.27
CA ASN A 57 11.78 13.07 -13.79
C ASN A 57 10.74 13.58 -12.77
N THR A 58 9.45 13.33 -13.00
CA THR A 58 8.38 13.80 -12.09
C THR A 58 8.34 13.05 -10.77
N PHE A 59 8.66 11.75 -10.77
CA PHE A 59 8.54 10.89 -9.58
C PHE A 59 9.89 10.46 -9.00
N GLY A 60 11.01 10.92 -9.58
CA GLY A 60 12.35 10.59 -9.08
C GLY A 60 12.75 9.13 -9.27
N VAL A 61 12.27 8.47 -10.33
CA VAL A 61 12.62 7.06 -10.60
C VAL A 61 14.12 6.95 -10.88
N ASN A 62 14.81 6.10 -10.12
CA ASN A 62 16.18 5.71 -10.43
C ASN A 62 16.17 4.60 -11.49
N ILE A 63 16.52 4.94 -12.73
CA ILE A 63 16.54 3.97 -13.82
C ILE A 63 17.79 3.08 -13.82
N SER A 64 18.88 3.53 -13.19
CA SER A 64 20.16 2.79 -13.16
C SER A 64 20.11 1.50 -12.32
N GLU A 65 19.13 1.39 -11.42
CA GLU A 65 18.87 0.17 -10.66
C GLU A 65 17.93 -0.80 -11.38
N ALA A 66 17.24 -0.34 -12.42
CA ALA A 66 16.27 -1.14 -13.14
C ALA A 66 16.94 -2.08 -14.16
N GLN A 67 16.29 -3.21 -14.43
CA GLN A 67 16.67 -4.16 -15.46
C GLN A 67 15.47 -4.41 -16.37
N PRO A 68 15.52 -4.06 -17.67
CA PRO A 68 16.58 -3.36 -18.39
C PRO A 68 16.61 -1.84 -18.14
N GLU A 69 17.79 -1.19 -18.20
CA GLU A 69 17.91 0.26 -17.97
C GLU A 69 17.27 1.12 -19.07
N GLU A 70 17.11 0.58 -20.28
CA GLU A 70 16.61 1.35 -21.42
C GLU A 70 15.07 1.45 -21.42
N PHE A 71 14.55 2.68 -21.46
CA PHE A 71 13.11 2.97 -21.57
C PHE A 71 12.41 2.27 -22.74
N THR A 72 13.12 2.03 -23.83
CA THR A 72 12.60 1.41 -25.06
C THR A 72 12.14 -0.03 -24.85
N HIS A 73 12.63 -0.71 -23.81
CA HIS A 73 12.34 -2.12 -23.56
C HIS A 73 11.02 -2.34 -22.82
N TYR A 74 10.51 -1.33 -22.12
CA TYR A 74 9.22 -1.41 -21.43
C TYR A 74 8.08 -1.13 -22.42
N PRO A 75 7.21 -2.09 -22.73
CA PRO A 75 6.14 -1.92 -23.71
C PRO A 75 5.02 -1.02 -23.21
N SER A 76 4.69 -1.07 -21.92
CA SER A 76 3.58 -0.35 -21.32
C SER A 76 4.04 0.42 -20.07
N LEU A 77 3.22 1.36 -19.61
CA LEU A 77 3.50 2.09 -18.36
C LEU A 77 3.40 1.14 -17.15
N SER A 78 2.51 0.15 -17.20
CA SER A 78 2.39 -0.86 -16.15
C SER A 78 3.65 -1.71 -16.00
N GLU A 79 4.27 -2.12 -17.12
CA GLU A 79 5.54 -2.85 -17.08
C GLU A 79 6.71 -1.98 -16.60
N PHE A 80 6.73 -0.70 -16.96
CA PHE A 80 7.71 0.25 -16.44
C PHE A 80 7.54 0.50 -14.93
N PHE A 81 6.28 0.61 -14.46
CA PHE A 81 5.96 0.79 -13.05
C PHE A 81 6.38 -0.43 -12.21
N ALA A 82 6.12 -1.63 -12.72
CA ALA A 82 6.56 -2.90 -12.15
C ALA A 82 7.90 -3.38 -12.75
N ARG A 83 8.82 -2.46 -13.07
CA ARG A 83 10.15 -2.77 -13.62
C ARG A 83 10.92 -3.72 -12.68
N PRO A 84 11.63 -4.75 -13.17
CA PRO A 84 12.58 -5.51 -12.35
C PRO A 84 13.75 -4.62 -11.91
N LEU A 85 14.34 -4.92 -10.75
CA LEU A 85 15.64 -4.38 -10.37
C LEU A 85 16.76 -5.33 -10.84
N LYS A 86 17.96 -4.78 -11.02
CA LYS A 86 19.15 -5.58 -11.27
C LYS A 86 19.52 -6.43 -10.06
N ASP A 87 20.07 -7.60 -10.34
CA ASP A 87 20.63 -8.48 -9.32
C ASP A 87 21.70 -7.75 -8.48
N GLY A 88 21.64 -7.92 -7.16
CA GLY A 88 22.61 -7.36 -6.22
C GLY A 88 22.38 -5.90 -5.81
N VAL A 89 21.39 -5.20 -6.40
CA VAL A 89 21.07 -3.81 -6.00
C VAL A 89 20.35 -3.74 -4.65
N ARG A 90 19.68 -4.83 -4.25
CA ARG A 90 19.10 -5.01 -2.91
C ARG A 90 19.68 -6.26 -2.28
N VAL A 91 20.69 -6.08 -1.43
CA VAL A 91 21.32 -7.17 -0.69
C VAL A 91 20.43 -7.51 0.51
N ILE A 92 20.00 -8.77 0.60
CA ILE A 92 19.21 -9.26 1.72
C ILE A 92 20.18 -9.65 2.84
N ASP A 93 19.98 -9.10 4.03
CA ASP A 93 20.70 -9.47 5.24
C ASP A 93 20.19 -10.83 5.74
N ASN A 94 21.11 -11.80 5.90
CA ASN A 94 20.81 -13.16 6.37
C ASN A 94 20.90 -13.31 7.89
N ASP A 95 21.56 -12.37 8.58
CA ASP A 95 21.75 -12.42 10.03
C ASP A 95 20.59 -11.73 10.77
N CYS A 96 19.89 -10.82 10.09
CA CYS A 96 18.72 -10.16 10.65
C CYS A 96 17.48 -11.08 10.65
N CYS A 97 16.69 -11.04 11.73
CA CYS A 97 15.45 -11.80 11.84
C CYS A 97 14.32 -11.28 10.94
N MET A 98 14.39 -10.01 10.51
CA MET A 98 13.39 -9.36 9.67
C MET A 98 14.05 -8.32 8.76
N VAL A 99 13.75 -8.39 7.47
CA VAL A 99 14.17 -7.41 6.46
C VAL A 99 12.99 -6.58 6.00
N SER A 100 13.26 -5.40 5.43
CA SER A 100 12.18 -4.58 4.84
C SER A 100 11.51 -5.35 3.70
N PRO A 101 10.17 -5.40 3.64
CA PRO A 101 9.46 -6.12 2.59
C PRO A 101 9.46 -5.38 1.24
N CYS A 102 9.68 -4.06 1.25
CA CYS A 102 9.63 -3.22 0.06
C CYS A 102 10.48 -1.95 0.22
N ASP A 103 10.73 -1.29 -0.91
CA ASP A 103 11.29 0.05 -0.95
C ASP A 103 10.18 1.07 -0.66
N GLY A 104 10.40 1.97 0.28
CA GLY A 104 9.41 3.00 0.61
C GLY A 104 9.73 3.72 1.91
N THR A 105 8.78 4.53 2.35
CA THR A 105 8.91 5.33 3.58
C THR A 105 8.07 4.74 4.69
N VAL A 106 8.68 4.51 5.87
CA VAL A 106 7.95 4.11 7.07
C VAL A 106 7.11 5.31 7.55
N LEU A 107 5.78 5.18 7.45
CA LEU A 107 4.84 6.21 7.92
C LEU A 107 4.55 6.08 9.41
N HIS A 108 4.45 4.84 9.90
CA HIS A 108 4.13 4.56 11.29
C HIS A 108 4.74 3.22 11.70
N PHE A 109 5.28 3.17 12.92
CA PHE A 109 5.78 1.96 13.55
C PHE A 109 5.48 2.01 15.04
N GLY A 110 4.89 0.95 15.60
CA GLY A 110 4.51 0.92 17.00
C GLY A 110 3.82 -0.36 17.45
N THR A 111 3.54 -0.43 18.74
CA THR A 111 2.73 -1.50 19.34
C THR A 111 1.25 -1.27 19.04
N VAL A 112 0.51 -2.35 18.78
CA VAL A 112 -0.94 -2.28 18.57
C VAL A 112 -1.63 -2.24 19.94
N ASP A 113 -1.58 -1.11 20.63
CA ASP A 113 -2.02 -1.02 22.04
C ASP A 113 -3.54 -1.02 22.21
N THR A 114 -4.28 -0.55 21.19
CA THR A 114 -5.75 -0.58 21.17
C THR A 114 -6.25 -1.55 20.11
N GLU A 115 -7.53 -1.93 20.12
CA GLU A 115 -8.16 -2.65 18.99
C GLU A 115 -8.22 -1.80 17.70
N HIS A 116 -7.49 -0.69 17.66
CA HIS A 116 -7.36 0.21 16.53
C HIS A 116 -5.93 0.24 16.02
N VAL A 117 -5.80 0.10 14.70
CA VAL A 117 -4.56 0.34 13.96
C VAL A 117 -4.37 1.85 13.90
N GLU A 118 -3.28 2.34 14.48
CA GLU A 118 -2.94 3.77 14.43
C GLU A 118 -2.56 4.21 13.00
N GLN A 119 -3.38 5.13 12.51
CA GLN A 119 -3.29 6.06 11.39
C GLN A 119 -2.47 5.70 10.13
N VAL A 120 -3.24 5.49 9.06
CA VAL A 120 -2.91 6.05 7.74
C VAL A 120 -3.85 7.24 7.53
N LYS A 121 -3.31 8.45 7.38
CA LYS A 121 -4.07 9.69 7.08
C LYS A 121 -5.11 10.13 8.13
N GLY A 122 -4.78 10.07 9.42
CA GLY A 122 -5.64 10.65 10.48
C GLY A 122 -6.89 9.83 10.85
N VAL A 123 -7.07 8.64 10.29
CA VAL A 123 -8.22 7.76 10.56
C VAL A 123 -7.72 6.50 11.27
N THR A 124 -8.29 6.22 12.46
CA THR A 124 -8.07 4.97 13.20
C THR A 124 -9.04 3.90 12.70
N TYR A 125 -8.53 2.73 12.31
CA TYR A 125 -9.36 1.60 11.87
C TYR A 125 -9.39 0.51 12.93
N SER A 126 -10.54 -0.11 13.17
CA SER A 126 -10.58 -1.30 14.03
C SER A 126 -9.81 -2.45 13.37
N LEU A 127 -8.97 -3.13 14.16
CA LEU A 127 -8.16 -4.28 13.75
C LEU A 127 -9.03 -5.41 13.18
N LYS A 128 -10.22 -5.63 13.76
CA LYS A 128 -11.23 -6.59 13.26
C LYS A 128 -11.74 -6.21 11.88
N ASN A 129 -11.99 -4.93 11.63
CA ASN A 129 -12.46 -4.47 10.32
C ASN A 129 -11.34 -4.50 9.27
N PHE A 130 -10.09 -4.30 9.69
CA PHE A 130 -8.93 -4.32 8.79
C PHE A 130 -8.57 -5.74 8.34
N LEU A 131 -8.46 -6.68 9.29
CA LEU A 131 -8.07 -8.06 9.01
C LEU A 131 -9.25 -8.96 8.63
N GLY A 132 -10.49 -8.57 8.96
CA GLY A 132 -11.69 -9.36 8.69
C GLY A 132 -11.85 -10.56 9.61
N GLU A 133 -12.73 -11.49 9.22
CA GLU A 133 -12.94 -12.73 9.96
C GLU A 133 -11.80 -13.71 9.71
N GLN A 134 -11.28 -14.32 10.79
CA GLN A 134 -10.15 -15.24 10.72
C GLN A 134 -10.58 -16.59 10.15
N SER A 135 -10.55 -16.72 8.81
CA SER A 135 -10.90 -17.97 8.12
C SER A 135 -9.91 -19.11 8.38
N TRP A 136 -8.70 -18.80 8.87
CA TRP A 136 -7.62 -19.76 9.12
C TRP A 136 -7.60 -20.37 10.54
N LYS A 137 -8.36 -19.82 11.50
CA LYS A 137 -8.51 -20.40 12.84
C LYS A 137 -9.89 -21.05 12.97
N LYS A 138 -9.95 -22.38 12.84
CA LYS A 138 -11.13 -23.18 13.19
C LYS A 138 -11.21 -23.33 14.71
N GLY A 139 -11.67 -22.30 15.42
CA GLY A 139 -11.78 -22.34 16.88
C GLY A 139 -12.39 -21.07 17.47
N ASP A 140 -13.37 -21.30 18.36
CA ASP A 140 -14.15 -20.41 19.21
C ASP A 140 -14.11 -18.89 18.89
N SER A 141 -15.16 -18.42 18.22
CA SER A 141 -15.46 -17.02 17.88
C SER A 141 -15.83 -16.15 19.11
N ASN A 142 -15.50 -16.62 20.32
CA ASN A 142 -15.85 -15.99 21.60
C ASN A 142 -14.62 -15.51 22.39
N ALA A 143 -13.51 -15.22 21.71
CA ALA A 143 -12.40 -14.50 22.32
C ALA A 143 -12.83 -13.04 22.54
N ASN A 144 -13.08 -12.67 23.81
CA ASN A 144 -13.44 -11.32 24.26
C ASN A 144 -12.42 -10.21 23.90
N ASN A 145 -11.37 -10.53 23.14
CA ASN A 145 -10.38 -9.57 22.66
C ASN A 145 -9.78 -10.06 21.33
N TYR A 146 -10.12 -9.41 20.21
CA TYR A 146 -9.67 -9.80 18.86
C TYR A 146 -8.14 -9.76 18.72
N ARG A 147 -7.47 -8.88 19.48
CA ARG A 147 -6.00 -8.81 19.52
C ARG A 147 -5.38 -10.09 20.09
N HIS A 148 -5.97 -10.65 21.14
CA HIS A 148 -5.46 -11.86 21.79
C HIS A 148 -5.56 -13.08 20.88
N SER A 149 -6.58 -13.14 20.01
CA SER A 149 -6.71 -14.21 19.02
C SER A 149 -5.67 -14.09 17.89
N LEU A 150 -5.04 -12.93 17.68
CA LEU A 150 -3.98 -12.77 16.67
C LEU A 150 -2.60 -13.18 17.18
N LEU A 151 -2.37 -13.15 18.50
CA LEU A 151 -1.08 -13.51 19.08
C LEU A 151 -0.77 -15.00 18.87
N HIS A 152 0.47 -15.29 18.48
CA HIS A 152 1.03 -16.64 18.49
C HIS A 152 1.52 -16.92 19.91
N LYS A 153 0.91 -17.88 20.63
CA LYS A 153 1.16 -18.18 22.06
C LYS A 153 0.94 -16.96 22.97
N PRO A 154 -0.32 -16.64 23.30
CA PRO A 154 -0.62 -15.44 24.09
C PRO A 154 -0.07 -15.46 25.53
N ASP A 155 0.15 -16.64 26.10
CA ASP A 155 0.54 -16.83 27.51
C ASP A 155 1.99 -16.39 27.82
N VAL A 156 2.76 -16.04 26.78
CA VAL A 156 4.21 -15.74 26.88
C VAL A 156 4.49 -14.23 26.93
N GLY A 157 3.46 -13.37 26.99
CA GLY A 157 3.64 -11.91 27.00
C GLY A 157 3.98 -11.31 25.63
N ASN A 158 3.65 -12.03 24.55
CA ASN A 158 3.91 -11.58 23.19
C ASN A 158 3.11 -10.32 22.85
N THR A 159 3.75 -9.39 22.13
CA THR A 159 3.15 -8.11 21.74
C THR A 159 3.04 -8.02 20.22
N LEU A 160 1.89 -7.56 19.73
CA LEU A 160 1.67 -7.29 18.32
C LEU A 160 2.24 -5.90 17.97
N TYR A 161 3.05 -5.86 16.92
CA TYR A 161 3.59 -4.63 16.32
C TYR A 161 2.95 -4.39 14.96
N GLN A 162 2.90 -3.12 14.56
CA GLN A 162 2.49 -2.69 13.23
C GLN A 162 3.56 -1.79 12.62
N CYS A 163 3.78 -1.94 11.31
CA CYS A 163 4.61 -1.07 10.50
C CYS A 163 3.85 -0.73 9.23
N VAL A 164 3.63 0.56 8.98
CA VAL A 164 2.99 1.07 7.76
C VAL A 164 4.08 1.63 6.87
N ILE A 165 4.24 1.06 5.69
CA ILE A 165 5.20 1.50 4.68
C ILE A 165 4.42 2.08 3.50
N TYR A 166 4.82 3.25 3.04
CA TYR A 166 4.28 3.91 1.85
C TYR A 166 5.25 3.79 0.68
N LEU A 167 4.76 3.25 -0.43
CA LEU A 167 5.46 3.19 -1.70
C LEU A 167 5.01 4.41 -2.52
N ALA A 168 5.93 5.33 -2.76
CA ALA A 168 5.74 6.45 -3.66
C ALA A 168 5.79 5.96 -5.11
N PRO A 169 5.18 6.67 -6.08
CA PRO A 169 5.13 6.20 -7.48
C PRO A 169 6.50 5.95 -8.12
N GLY A 170 7.57 6.57 -7.62
CA GLY A 170 8.94 6.35 -8.09
C GLY A 170 9.60 5.06 -7.57
N ASP A 171 9.09 4.51 -6.48
CA ASP A 171 9.65 3.35 -5.80
C ASP A 171 9.47 2.07 -6.63
N TYR A 172 10.05 0.97 -6.15
CA TYR A 172 9.91 -0.35 -6.74
C TYR A 172 8.62 -1.03 -6.27
N HIS A 173 7.79 -1.51 -7.22
CA HIS A 173 6.44 -2.01 -6.95
C HIS A 173 6.26 -3.49 -7.32
N ARG A 174 7.13 -4.38 -6.82
CA ARG A 174 6.94 -5.84 -6.92
C ARG A 174 6.94 -6.50 -5.54
#